data_AF-A0A2M8ITL3-F1
#
_entry.id   AF-A0A2M8ITL3-F1
#
_cell.length_a   1.000
_cell.length_b   1.000
_cell.length_c   1.000
_cell.angle_alpha   90.00
_cell.angle_beta   90.00
_cell.angle_gamma   90.00
#
_symmetry.space_group_name_H-M   'P 1'
#
loop_
_entity.id
_entity.type
_entity.pdbx_description
1 polymer ?
#
loop_
_entity_poly.entity_id
_entity_poly.type
_entity_poly.pdbx_seq_one_letter_code
_entity_poly.pdbx_strand_id
1 'polypeptide(L)'
;MRISTIKTTTHEEVVRVEAAECGLLGFIAIHSTRLGPAAGGLRMRPYPDEAAALEDVLRLSRGMTYKNAAAGLPLGGGKAVIIGDPAQLKSPALLAAFAQAIEGLGGRYWTAEDMGMTPADMAQVATATRFVAGLPDGPFASGDPSPVTARGIFNGIRTTARHRFGAPDLAGRTVAVQGLGHVGENRCALLHGDG
;
A
#
# COMPACT_ATOMS: atom_id res chain seq x y z
N MET A 1 20.48 9.62 -10.04
CA MET A 1 19.01 9.68 -9.82
C MET A 1 18.33 10.72 -10.72
N ARG A 2 17.24 10.34 -11.37
CA ARG A 2 16.39 11.16 -12.24
C ARG A 2 14.93 11.06 -11.78
N ILE A 3 14.29 12.20 -11.58
CA ILE A 3 12.85 12.30 -11.28
C ILE A 3 12.20 13.08 -12.41
N SER A 4 11.09 12.57 -12.93
CA SER A 4 10.35 13.23 -14.00
C SER A 4 8.85 13.13 -13.78
N THR A 5 8.15 14.24 -14.00
CA THR A 5 6.68 14.28 -13.90
C THR A 5 6.05 13.74 -15.17
N ILE A 6 5.07 12.86 -15.01
CA ILE A 6 4.23 12.35 -16.10
C ILE A 6 2.98 13.22 -16.17
N LYS A 7 2.68 13.74 -17.38
CA LYS A 7 1.46 14.52 -17.62
C LYS A 7 0.24 13.63 -17.43
N THR A 8 -0.76 14.15 -16.73
CA THR A 8 -2.00 13.46 -16.40
C THR A 8 -3.13 14.48 -16.25
N THR A 9 -4.36 14.05 -16.53
CA THR A 9 -5.59 14.83 -16.30
C THR A 9 -6.44 14.25 -15.16
N THR A 10 -6.04 13.11 -14.60
CA THR A 10 -6.82 12.34 -13.62
C THR A 10 -6.20 12.31 -12.24
N HIS A 11 -4.93 12.71 -12.12
CA HIS A 11 -4.18 12.71 -10.87
C HIS A 11 -3.57 14.10 -10.68
N GLU A 12 -3.41 14.52 -9.43
CA GLU A 12 -2.75 15.79 -9.10
C GLU A 12 -1.27 15.75 -9.49
N GLU A 13 -0.62 14.60 -9.30
CA GLU A 13 0.78 14.42 -9.66
C GLU A 13 1.13 12.95 -9.87
N VAL A 14 1.98 12.69 -10.86
CA VAL A 14 2.55 11.36 -11.12
C VAL A 14 4.02 11.58 -11.43
N VAL A 15 4.90 10.93 -10.68
CA VAL A 15 6.34 11.02 -10.86
C VAL A 15 6.92 9.65 -11.19
N ARG A 16 7.78 9.61 -12.19
CA ARG A 16 8.68 8.49 -12.49
C ARG A 16 10.01 8.74 -11.81
N VAL A 17 10.52 7.72 -11.13
CA VAL A 17 11.74 7.74 -10.35
C VAL A 17 12.69 6.69 -10.92
N GLU A 18 13.91 7.10 -11.24
CA GLU A 18 14.94 6.23 -11.82
C GLU A 18 16.32 6.51 -11.20
N ALA A 19 17.05 5.46 -10.87
CA ALA A 19 18.44 5.57 -10.44
C ALA A 19 19.21 4.34 -10.94
N ALA A 20 19.90 4.50 -12.08
CA ALA A 20 20.60 3.41 -12.75
C ALA A 20 21.69 2.77 -11.88
N GLU A 21 22.26 3.53 -10.94
CA GLU A 21 23.35 3.11 -10.07
C GLU A 21 22.93 1.98 -9.11
N CYS A 22 21.65 1.93 -8.74
CA CYS A 22 21.05 0.89 -7.89
C CYS A 22 19.93 0.12 -8.58
N GLY A 23 19.78 0.26 -9.91
CA GLY A 23 18.74 -0.40 -10.69
C GLY A 23 17.31 0.04 -10.35
N LEU A 24 17.15 1.21 -9.74
CA LEU A 24 15.83 1.71 -9.35
C LEU A 24 15.04 2.17 -10.57
N LEU A 25 13.82 1.64 -10.69
CA LEU A 25 12.77 2.18 -11.54
C LEU A 25 11.43 2.05 -10.84
N GLY A 26 10.66 3.13 -10.77
CA GLY A 26 9.37 3.13 -10.09
C GLY A 26 8.56 4.39 -10.34
N PHE A 27 7.38 4.42 -9.73
CA PHE A 27 6.42 5.51 -9.85
C PHE A 27 5.81 5.86 -8.50
N ILE A 28 5.48 7.14 -8.32
CA ILE A 28 4.62 7.62 -7.23
C ILE A 28 3.46 8.38 -7.89
N ALA A 29 2.24 8.05 -7.52
CA ALA A 29 1.03 8.73 -7.99
C ALA A 29 0.26 9.31 -6.81
N ILE A 30 -0.06 10.60 -6.88
CA ILE A 30 -0.94 11.33 -5.99
C ILE A 30 -2.24 11.56 -6.74
N HIS A 31 -3.28 10.78 -6.43
CA HIS A 31 -4.58 10.93 -7.07
C HIS A 31 -5.33 12.14 -6.48
N SER A 32 -5.37 12.27 -5.16
CA SER A 32 -5.96 13.45 -4.53
C SER A 32 -5.37 13.74 -3.16
N THR A 33 -5.22 15.03 -2.83
CA THR A 33 -4.87 15.56 -1.50
C THR A 33 -6.02 16.35 -0.86
N ARG A 34 -7.25 16.22 -1.38
CA ARG A 34 -8.40 17.06 -1.00
C ARG A 34 -8.75 17.01 0.49
N LEU A 35 -8.59 15.86 1.14
CA LEU A 35 -8.91 15.68 2.56
C LEU A 35 -7.69 15.80 3.49
N GLY A 36 -6.50 15.98 2.92
CA GLY A 36 -5.22 15.91 3.62
C GLY A 36 -4.12 15.30 2.74
N PRO A 37 -2.93 15.05 3.28
CA PRO A 37 -1.83 14.45 2.52
C PRO A 37 -2.25 13.09 1.94
N ALA A 38 -1.75 12.76 0.76
CA ALA A 38 -2.03 11.50 0.11
C ALA A 38 -1.31 10.38 0.85
N ALA A 39 -2.03 9.31 1.21
CA ALA A 39 -1.44 8.15 1.88
C ALA A 39 -1.63 6.89 1.05
N GLY A 40 -0.60 6.04 1.01
CA GLY A 40 -0.66 4.72 0.37
C GLY A 40 0.62 3.93 0.53
N GLY A 41 0.55 2.60 0.46
CA GLY A 41 1.73 1.76 0.60
C GLY A 41 2.66 1.78 -0.62
N LEU A 42 3.96 1.54 -0.39
CA LEU A 42 4.98 1.27 -1.40
C LEU A 42 5.00 -0.22 -1.73
N ARG A 43 4.72 -0.54 -2.98
CA ARG A 43 4.77 -1.92 -3.51
C ARG A 43 6.06 -2.15 -4.28
N MET A 44 6.66 -3.32 -4.14
CA MET A 44 7.74 -3.77 -5.02
C MET A 44 7.41 -5.14 -5.58
N ARG A 45 7.34 -5.23 -6.91
CA ARG A 45 7.10 -6.50 -7.60
C ARG A 45 7.60 -6.44 -9.05
N PRO A 46 7.80 -7.60 -9.69
CA PRO A 46 7.98 -7.66 -11.14
C PRO A 46 6.73 -7.16 -11.87
N TYR A 47 6.96 -6.39 -12.92
CA TYR A 47 5.98 -6.01 -13.93
C TYR A 47 6.51 -6.42 -15.31
N PRO A 48 5.62 -6.74 -16.26
CA PRO A 48 6.04 -7.06 -17.62
C PRO A 48 6.70 -5.86 -18.32
N ASP A 49 6.25 -4.64 -18.01
CA ASP A 49 6.78 -3.39 -18.56
C ASP A 49 6.42 -2.19 -17.65
N GLU A 50 6.93 -1.01 -18.00
CA GLU A 50 6.63 0.24 -17.30
C GLU A 50 5.15 0.66 -17.39
N ALA A 51 4.47 0.31 -18.48
CA ALA A 51 3.08 0.69 -18.69
C ALA A 51 2.16 -0.05 -17.70
N ALA A 52 2.40 -1.33 -17.45
CA ALA A 52 1.69 -2.13 -16.46
C ALA A 52 1.92 -1.61 -15.03
N ALA A 53 3.15 -1.19 -14.70
CA ALA A 53 3.45 -0.58 -13.42
C ALA A 53 2.75 0.78 -13.25
N LEU A 54 2.73 1.59 -14.32
CA LEU A 54 2.03 2.87 -14.35
C LEU A 54 0.51 2.68 -14.21
N GLU A 55 -0.08 1.72 -14.89
CA GLU A 55 -1.51 1.39 -14.73
C GLU A 55 -1.84 1.00 -13.29
N ASP A 56 -1.02 0.14 -12.66
CA ASP A 56 -1.26 -0.31 -11.29
C ASP A 56 -1.17 0.85 -10.30
N VAL A 57 -0.15 1.71 -10.39
CA VAL A 57 0.01 2.84 -9.45
C VAL A 57 -1.11 3.87 -9.58
N LEU A 58 -1.60 4.15 -10.80
CA LEU A 58 -2.72 5.06 -11.04
C LEU A 58 -4.03 4.47 -10.47
N ARG A 59 -4.30 3.20 -10.77
CA ARG A 59 -5.52 2.52 -10.29
C ARG A 59 -5.54 2.44 -8.76
N LEU A 60 -4.42 2.10 -8.14
CA LEU A 60 -4.31 1.94 -6.69
C LEU A 60 -4.35 3.26 -5.94
N SER A 61 -3.71 4.32 -6.43
CA SER A 61 -3.75 5.65 -5.80
C SER A 61 -5.16 6.25 -5.83
N ARG A 62 -5.89 6.07 -6.94
CA ARG A 62 -7.33 6.36 -7.00
C ARG A 62 -8.12 5.55 -5.98
N GLY A 63 -7.87 4.24 -5.88
CA GLY A 63 -8.49 3.38 -4.88
C GLY A 63 -8.25 3.85 -3.44
N MET A 64 -7.03 4.32 -3.13
CA MET A 64 -6.69 4.87 -1.81
C MET A 64 -7.48 6.15 -1.49
N THR A 65 -7.78 6.98 -2.48
CA THR A 65 -8.59 8.19 -2.27
C THR A 65 -9.99 7.82 -1.78
N TYR A 66 -10.65 6.89 -2.48
CA TYR A 66 -11.99 6.45 -2.10
C TYR A 66 -11.98 5.67 -0.78
N LYS A 67 -10.96 4.83 -0.55
CA LYS A 67 -10.81 4.10 0.71
C LYS A 67 -10.72 5.06 1.89
N ASN A 68 -9.81 6.04 1.83
CA ASN A 68 -9.57 6.95 2.94
C ASN A 68 -10.79 7.85 3.19
N ALA A 69 -11.44 8.34 2.13
CA ALA A 69 -12.68 9.10 2.24
C ALA A 69 -13.83 8.27 2.86
N ALA A 70 -14.04 7.03 2.38
CA ALA A 70 -15.09 6.14 2.91
C ALA A 70 -14.84 5.73 4.37
N ALA A 71 -13.58 5.67 4.79
CA ALA A 71 -13.19 5.41 6.18
C ALA A 71 -13.25 6.67 7.06
N GLY A 72 -13.61 7.85 6.53
CA GLY A 72 -13.67 9.10 7.28
C GLY A 72 -12.30 9.63 7.72
N LEU A 73 -11.22 9.20 7.05
CA LEU A 73 -9.86 9.61 7.39
C LEU A 73 -9.53 10.98 6.77
N PRO A 74 -8.79 11.86 7.48
CA PRO A 74 -8.30 13.14 6.95
C PRO A 74 -7.08 12.93 6.04
N LEU A 75 -7.21 12.03 5.08
CA LEU A 75 -6.14 11.60 4.18
C LEU A 75 -6.63 11.57 2.74
N GLY A 76 -5.80 12.06 1.83
CA GLY A 76 -5.94 11.86 0.40
C GLY A 76 -5.53 10.45 -0.03
N GLY A 77 -5.46 10.19 -1.33
CA GLY A 77 -5.03 8.90 -1.87
C GLY A 77 -3.79 9.01 -2.74
N GLY A 78 -2.78 8.23 -2.36
CA GLY A 78 -1.56 8.06 -3.14
C GLY A 78 -1.18 6.60 -3.27
N LYS A 79 -0.18 6.32 -4.11
CA LYS A 79 0.45 5.00 -4.19
C LYS A 79 1.86 5.13 -4.74
N ALA A 80 2.74 4.22 -4.33
CA ALA A 80 4.04 4.06 -4.93
C ALA A 80 4.29 2.61 -5.36
N VAL A 81 5.01 2.43 -6.46
CA VAL A 81 5.46 1.14 -6.97
C VAL A 81 6.94 1.21 -7.36
N ILE A 82 7.68 0.14 -7.10
CA ILE A 82 9.02 -0.13 -7.62
C ILE A 82 8.93 -1.38 -8.50
N ILE A 83 9.50 -1.30 -9.69
CA ILE A 83 9.59 -2.39 -10.64
C ILE A 83 10.80 -3.25 -10.29
N GLY A 84 10.58 -4.50 -9.93
CA GLY A 84 11.64 -5.46 -9.66
C GLY A 84 11.23 -6.56 -8.69
N ASP A 85 11.94 -7.69 -8.76
CA ASP A 85 11.78 -8.76 -7.78
C ASP A 85 12.33 -8.30 -6.42
N PRO A 86 11.50 -8.19 -5.37
CA PRO A 86 11.97 -7.77 -4.05
C PRO A 86 12.97 -8.73 -3.42
N ALA A 87 13.04 -10.00 -3.86
CA ALA A 87 14.02 -10.97 -3.36
C ALA A 87 15.40 -10.82 -4.03
N GLN A 88 15.48 -10.15 -5.18
CA GLN A 88 16.72 -10.05 -5.97
C GLN A 88 17.28 -8.63 -6.04
N LEU A 89 16.41 -7.64 -6.22
CA LEU A 89 16.82 -6.26 -6.53
C LEU A 89 16.80 -5.35 -5.29
N LYS A 90 16.01 -5.69 -4.27
CA LYS A 90 15.81 -4.82 -3.11
C LYS A 90 17.11 -4.67 -2.33
N SER A 91 17.52 -3.43 -2.11
CA SER A 91 18.73 -3.08 -1.36
C SER A 91 18.54 -1.77 -0.58
N PRO A 92 19.33 -1.54 0.49
CA PRO A 92 19.29 -0.28 1.22
C PRO A 92 19.52 0.95 0.34
N ALA A 93 20.43 0.85 -0.65
CA ALA A 93 20.72 1.95 -1.59
C ALA A 93 19.52 2.26 -2.50
N LEU A 94 18.83 1.23 -3.00
CA LEU A 94 17.61 1.39 -3.79
C LEU A 94 16.49 2.04 -2.96
N LEU A 95 16.26 1.55 -1.73
CA LEU A 95 15.23 2.09 -0.85
C LEU A 95 15.52 3.54 -0.44
N ALA A 96 16.78 3.86 -0.15
CA ALA A 96 17.21 5.23 0.16
C ALA A 96 17.03 6.17 -1.05
N ALA A 97 17.37 5.73 -2.26
CA ALA A 97 17.15 6.52 -3.47
C ALA A 97 15.64 6.78 -3.70
N PHE A 98 14.78 5.77 -3.49
CA PHE A 98 13.33 5.99 -3.61
C PHE A 98 12.78 6.88 -2.49
N ALA A 99 13.32 6.78 -1.27
CA ALA A 99 12.97 7.64 -0.15
C ALA A 99 13.26 9.12 -0.43
N GLN A 100 14.35 9.44 -1.14
CA GLN A 100 14.63 10.81 -1.58
C GLN A 100 13.56 11.36 -2.53
N ALA A 101 12.95 10.51 -3.37
CA ALA A 101 11.83 10.94 -4.21
C ALA A 101 10.58 11.25 -3.37
N ILE A 102 10.32 10.46 -2.32
CA ILE A 102 9.23 10.72 -1.37
C ILE A 102 9.48 12.02 -0.61
N GLU A 103 10.70 12.25 -0.10
CA GLU A 103 11.08 13.48 0.60
C GLU A 103 10.86 14.71 -0.29
N GLY A 104 11.21 14.61 -1.58
CA GLY A 104 11.02 15.67 -2.57
C GLY A 104 9.55 16.08 -2.79
N LEU A 105 8.58 15.25 -2.41
CA LEU A 105 7.15 15.58 -2.45
C LEU A 105 6.71 16.46 -1.27
N GLY A 106 7.61 16.78 -0.34
CA GLY A 106 7.38 17.77 0.72
C GLY A 106 6.21 17.44 1.65
N GLY A 107 5.99 16.15 1.92
CA GLY A 107 4.91 15.67 2.80
C GLY A 107 3.53 15.60 2.16
N ARG A 108 3.41 15.87 0.86
CA ARG A 108 2.16 15.64 0.11
C ARG A 108 1.83 14.16 -0.05
N TYR A 109 2.83 13.29 0.06
CA TYR A 109 2.66 11.84 0.03
C TYR A 109 3.30 11.19 1.26
N TRP A 110 2.56 10.31 1.92
CA TRP A 110 3.02 9.46 3.01
C TRP A 110 2.95 7.99 2.58
N THR A 111 4.08 7.30 2.72
CA THR A 111 4.17 5.89 2.36
C THR A 111 3.95 4.97 3.57
N ALA A 112 3.64 3.71 3.30
CA ALA A 112 3.67 2.61 4.26
C ALA A 112 4.09 1.33 3.53
N GLU A 113 4.08 0.18 4.20
CA GLU A 113 4.33 -1.09 3.52
C GLU A 113 3.17 -1.53 2.60
N ASP A 114 3.50 -2.36 1.61
CA ASP A 114 2.58 -3.08 0.74
C ASP A 114 3.31 -4.36 0.24
N MET A 115 2.74 -5.05 -0.74
CA MET A 115 3.33 -6.24 -1.36
C MET A 115 4.79 -6.03 -1.75
N GLY A 116 5.66 -6.92 -1.25
CA GLY A 116 7.12 -6.88 -1.48
C GLY A 116 7.90 -6.02 -0.49
N MET A 117 7.21 -5.30 0.39
CA MET A 117 7.79 -4.50 1.47
C MET A 117 7.37 -5.02 2.85
N THR A 118 8.21 -4.74 3.83
CA THR A 118 8.06 -5.14 5.24
C THR A 118 8.25 -3.92 6.16
N PRO A 119 7.96 -4.03 7.47
CA PRO A 119 8.19 -2.92 8.39
C PRO A 119 9.68 -2.56 8.49
N ALA A 120 10.57 -3.56 8.33
CA ALA A 120 12.01 -3.33 8.29
C ALA A 120 12.43 -2.53 7.04
N ASP A 121 11.81 -2.78 5.88
CA ASP A 121 12.03 -1.95 4.69
C ASP A 121 11.54 -0.51 4.92
N MET A 122 10.41 -0.34 5.61
CA MET A 122 9.90 0.98 5.97
C MET A 122 10.82 1.71 6.93
N ALA A 123 11.44 1.01 7.90
CA ALA A 123 12.47 1.58 8.75
C ALA A 123 13.68 2.05 7.93
N GLN A 124 14.09 1.29 6.91
CA GLN A 124 15.15 1.71 5.99
C GLN A 124 14.76 2.96 5.19
N VAL A 125 13.54 3.02 4.64
CA VAL A 125 13.03 4.21 3.94
C VAL A 125 13.01 5.42 4.88
N ALA A 126 12.61 5.22 6.14
CA ALA A 126 12.53 6.27 7.15
C ALA A 126 13.89 6.90 7.52
N THR A 127 15.02 6.28 7.15
CA THR A 127 16.35 6.88 7.32
C THR A 127 16.58 8.11 6.44
N ALA A 128 15.83 8.24 5.34
CA ALA A 128 16.01 9.29 4.33
C ALA A 128 14.76 10.16 4.13
N THR A 129 13.62 9.82 4.74
CA THR A 129 12.42 10.67 4.75
C THR A 129 11.58 10.44 5.99
N ARG A 130 10.91 11.50 6.48
CA ARG A 130 9.98 11.40 7.61
C ARG A 130 8.56 11.00 7.22
N PHE A 131 8.24 10.91 5.92
CA PHE A 131 6.88 10.69 5.42
C PHE A 131 6.57 9.19 5.27
N VAL A 132 6.78 8.45 6.36
CA VAL A 132 6.63 6.99 6.43
C VAL A 132 5.76 6.61 7.63
N ALA A 133 4.81 5.72 7.42
CA ALA A 133 4.00 5.07 8.44
C ALA A 133 4.28 3.55 8.44
N GLY A 134 3.75 2.83 9.44
CA GLY A 134 3.94 1.38 9.53
C GLY A 134 5.33 0.96 10.00
N LEU A 135 6.00 1.81 10.78
CA LEU A 135 7.30 1.48 11.37
C LEU A 135 7.17 0.33 12.39
N PRO A 136 8.24 -0.47 12.59
CA PRO A 136 8.25 -1.57 13.55
C PRO A 136 8.23 -1.06 14.99
N ASP A 137 8.93 0.04 15.26
CA ASP A 137 9.13 0.60 16.60
C ASP A 137 8.94 2.13 16.61
N GLY A 138 8.74 2.68 17.81
CA GLY A 138 8.57 4.12 18.04
C GLY A 138 7.13 4.52 18.39
N PRO A 139 6.92 5.82 18.70
CA PRO A 139 5.65 6.30 19.27
C PRO A 139 4.44 6.18 18.32
N PHE A 140 4.68 6.02 17.02
CA PHE A 140 3.66 5.88 15.99
C PHE A 140 3.82 4.59 15.18
N ALA A 141 4.53 3.60 15.74
CA ALA A 141 4.62 2.28 15.15
C ALA A 141 3.24 1.62 15.12
N SER A 142 2.86 1.08 13.96
CA SER A 142 1.65 0.27 13.82
C SER A 142 1.96 -1.17 13.42
N GLY A 143 3.21 -1.49 13.08
CA GLY A 143 3.63 -2.81 12.61
C GLY A 143 2.85 -3.31 11.39
N ASP A 144 2.82 -4.64 11.24
CA ASP A 144 2.10 -5.33 10.16
C ASP A 144 0.58 -5.05 10.23
N PRO A 145 -0.04 -4.42 9.21
CA PRO A 145 -1.46 -4.11 9.20
C PRO A 145 -2.32 -5.35 8.86
N SER A 146 -1.72 -6.49 8.55
CA SER A 146 -2.42 -7.69 8.07
C SER A 146 -3.46 -8.22 9.06
N PRO A 147 -3.20 -8.32 10.38
CA PRO A 147 -4.22 -8.78 11.34
C PRO A 147 -5.43 -7.85 11.42
N VAL A 148 -5.19 -6.53 11.38
CA VAL A 148 -6.26 -5.52 11.42
C VAL A 148 -7.06 -5.53 10.11
N THR A 149 -6.37 -5.69 8.98
CA THR A 149 -7.01 -5.83 7.66
C THR A 149 -7.89 -7.08 7.62
N ALA A 150 -7.39 -8.22 8.10
CA ALA A 150 -8.15 -9.47 8.19
C ALA A 150 -9.40 -9.32 9.06
N ARG A 151 -9.29 -8.63 10.20
CA ARG A 151 -10.43 -8.32 11.08
C ARG A 151 -11.47 -7.45 10.37
N GLY A 152 -11.06 -6.41 9.65
CA GLY A 152 -11.95 -5.55 8.88
C GLY A 152 -12.72 -6.34 7.80
N ILE A 153 -12.02 -7.20 7.05
CA ILE A 153 -12.63 -8.09 6.06
C ILE A 153 -13.64 -9.03 6.72
N PHE A 154 -13.26 -9.66 7.83
CA PHE A 154 -14.15 -10.55 8.59
C PHE A 154 -15.43 -9.84 9.04
N ASN A 155 -15.32 -8.62 9.58
CA ASN A 155 -16.48 -7.82 9.95
C ASN A 155 -17.37 -7.46 8.74
N GLY A 156 -16.76 -7.17 7.60
CA GLY A 156 -17.47 -6.95 6.34
C GLY A 156 -18.24 -8.19 5.89
N ILE A 157 -17.63 -9.37 5.99
CA ILE A 157 -18.27 -10.66 5.69
C ILE A 157 -19.48 -10.88 6.61
N ARG A 158 -19.33 -10.71 7.93
CA ARG A 158 -20.44 -10.87 8.88
C ARG A 158 -21.58 -9.87 8.66
N THR A 159 -21.23 -8.63 8.30
CA THR A 159 -22.24 -7.61 7.94
C THR A 159 -23.00 -8.00 6.68
N THR A 160 -22.29 -8.53 5.68
CA THR A 160 -22.89 -9.04 4.44
C THR A 160 -23.75 -10.27 4.70
N ALA A 161 -23.30 -11.18 5.56
CA ALA A 161 -24.07 -12.36 5.98
C ALA A 161 -25.38 -11.95 6.66
N ARG A 162 -25.34 -10.99 7.59
CA ARG A 162 -26.55 -10.45 8.23
C ARG A 162 -27.53 -9.90 7.20
N HIS A 163 -27.03 -9.12 6.25
CA HIS A 163 -27.88 -8.55 5.21
C HIS A 163 -28.51 -9.63 4.30
N ARG A 164 -27.73 -10.64 3.91
CA ARG A 164 -28.15 -11.66 2.93
C ARG A 164 -28.92 -12.84 3.53
N PHE A 165 -28.60 -13.21 4.76
CA PHE A 165 -29.09 -14.42 5.42
C PHE A 165 -29.86 -14.14 6.71
N GLY A 166 -29.95 -12.87 7.14
CA GLY A 166 -30.65 -12.47 8.37
C GLY A 166 -29.84 -12.64 9.66
N ALA A 167 -28.68 -13.31 9.60
CA ALA A 167 -27.81 -13.54 10.75
C ALA A 167 -26.33 -13.30 10.39
N PRO A 168 -25.50 -12.80 11.34
CA PRO A 168 -24.11 -12.47 11.10
C PRO A 168 -23.14 -13.66 11.29
N ASP A 169 -23.61 -14.79 11.82
CA ASP A 169 -22.78 -15.98 12.03
C ASP A 169 -22.54 -16.71 10.70
N LEU A 170 -21.39 -17.37 10.62
CA LEU A 170 -20.99 -18.17 9.47
C LEU A 170 -21.11 -19.68 9.73
N ALA A 171 -21.76 -20.08 10.83
CA ALA A 171 -21.84 -21.47 11.26
C ALA A 171 -22.45 -22.35 10.16
N GLY A 172 -21.71 -23.39 9.75
CA GLY A 172 -22.14 -24.32 8.71
C GLY A 172 -22.17 -23.71 7.30
N ARG A 173 -21.50 -22.58 7.08
CA ARG A 173 -21.30 -21.98 5.74
C ARG A 173 -19.94 -22.37 5.19
N THR A 174 -19.86 -22.50 3.87
CA THR A 174 -18.59 -22.71 3.18
C THR A 174 -18.08 -21.40 2.62
N VAL A 175 -16.86 -21.01 3.01
CA VAL A 175 -16.18 -19.81 2.52
C VAL A 175 -14.99 -20.22 1.66
N ALA A 176 -15.04 -19.93 0.36
CA ALA A 176 -13.91 -20.14 -0.53
C ALA A 176 -12.88 -19.02 -0.36
N VAL A 177 -11.65 -19.38 0.02
CA VAL A 177 -10.54 -18.45 0.24
C VAL A 177 -9.52 -18.61 -0.88
N GLN A 178 -9.41 -17.60 -1.74
CA GLN A 178 -8.33 -17.51 -2.71
C GLN A 178 -7.20 -16.61 -2.17
N GLY A 179 -6.01 -17.20 -2.00
CA GLY A 179 -4.82 -16.53 -1.47
C GLY A 179 -4.66 -16.71 0.05
N LEU A 180 -3.52 -17.30 0.44
CA LEU A 180 -3.12 -17.56 1.84
C LEU A 180 -1.83 -16.80 2.19
N GLY A 181 -1.77 -15.51 1.83
CA GLY A 181 -0.72 -14.62 2.35
C GLY A 181 -1.05 -14.14 3.77
N HIS A 182 -0.28 -13.18 4.30
CA HIS A 182 -0.41 -12.69 5.70
C HIS A 182 -1.87 -12.35 6.09
N VAL A 183 -2.59 -11.60 5.25
CA VAL A 183 -4.01 -11.27 5.49
C VAL A 183 -4.91 -12.50 5.36
N GLY A 184 -4.63 -13.37 4.39
CA GLY A 184 -5.43 -14.56 4.09
C GLY A 184 -5.42 -15.57 5.23
N GLU A 185 -4.24 -15.84 5.79
CA GLU A 185 -4.07 -16.75 6.93
C GLU A 185 -4.76 -16.23 8.19
N ASN A 186 -4.52 -14.95 8.55
CA ASN A 186 -5.20 -14.30 9.67
C ASN A 186 -6.73 -14.37 9.50
N ARG A 187 -7.24 -14.15 8.29
CA ARG A 187 -8.67 -14.28 7.99
C ARG A 187 -9.15 -15.72 8.17
N CYS A 188 -8.43 -16.72 7.68
CA CYS A 188 -8.81 -18.12 7.85
C CYS A 188 -8.94 -18.50 9.32
N ALA A 189 -8.04 -18.03 10.18
CA ALA A 189 -8.15 -18.23 11.63
C ALA A 189 -9.42 -17.61 12.22
N LEU A 190 -9.78 -16.40 11.79
CA LEU A 190 -11.03 -15.74 12.22
C LEU A 190 -12.28 -16.47 11.74
N LEU A 191 -12.29 -16.91 10.48
CA LEU A 191 -13.41 -17.65 9.89
C LEU A 191 -13.60 -18.99 10.60
N HIS A 192 -12.52 -19.75 10.80
CA HIS A 192 -12.56 -21.04 11.49
C HIS A 192 -13.07 -20.92 12.93
N GLY A 193 -12.74 -19.83 13.63
CA GLY A 193 -13.25 -19.57 14.97
C GLY A 193 -14.73 -19.18 15.05
N ASP A 194 -15.36 -18.77 13.94
CA ASP A 194 -16.78 -18.34 13.90
C ASP A 194 -17.74 -19.50 13.56
N GLY A 195 -17.21 -20.68 13.18
CA GLY A 195 -17.97 -21.90 12.85
C GLY A 195 -17.88 -22.32 11.40
#